data_AF-A0A554VFN6-F1
#
_entry.id   AF-A0A554VFN6-F1
#
_cell.length_a   1.000
_cell.length_b   1.000
_cell.length_c   1.000
_cell.angle_alpha   90.00
_cell.angle_beta   90.00
_cell.angle_gamma   90.00
#
_symmetry.space_group_name_H-M   'P 1'
#
loop_
_entity.id
_entity.type
_entity.pdbx_description
1 polymer ?
#
loop_
_entity_poly.entity_id
_entity_poly.type
_entity_poly.pdbx_seq_one_letter_code
_entity_poly.pdbx_strand_id
1 'polypeptide(L)' 'MKKKLLNFGKSLNRAQQRKINGGGPCSGYTGPIVVSCSEYEALPPEYKFCVMVSVECFPI' A
#
# COMPACT_ATOMS: atom_id res chain seq x y z
N MET A 1 -12.57 9.86 30.55
CA MET A 1 -12.86 8.63 29.76
C MET A 1 -11.57 8.14 29.11
N LYS A 2 -11.12 6.92 29.42
CA LYS A 2 -9.90 6.35 28.83
C LYS A 2 -10.18 6.01 27.36
N LYS A 3 -9.50 6.67 26.43
CA LYS A 3 -9.57 6.38 24.99
C LYS A 3 -8.96 4.99 24.75
N LYS A 4 -9.79 3.95 24.71
CA LYS A 4 -9.40 2.63 24.21
C LYS A 4 -9.28 2.77 22.69
N LEU A 5 -8.10 3.21 22.24
CA LEU A 5 -7.71 3.09 20.84
C LEU A 5 -7.81 1.60 20.49
N LEU A 6 -8.64 1.35 19.49
CA LEU A 6 -8.99 0.07 18.88
C LEU A 6 -7.81 -0.92 18.86
N ASN A 7 -7.77 -1.88 19.79
CA ASN A 7 -6.90 -3.06 19.72
C ASN A 7 -7.53 -4.12 18.79
N PHE A 8 -7.89 -3.74 17.57
CA PHE A 8 -8.28 -4.73 16.56
C PHE A 8 -7.00 -5.25 15.89
N GLY A 9 -6.53 -6.41 16.35
CA GLY A 9 -5.40 -7.13 15.74
C GLY A 9 -4.34 -7.61 16.73
N LYS A 10 -3.49 -8.54 16.27
CA LYS A 10 -2.34 -9.04 17.02
C LYS A 10 -1.28 -7.94 17.11
N SER A 11 -0.97 -7.49 18.33
CA SER A 11 0.12 -6.54 18.55
C SER A 11 1.45 -7.18 18.14
N LEU A 12 2.14 -6.56 17.17
CA LEU A 12 3.46 -7.00 16.71
C LEU A 12 4.54 -6.39 17.60
N ASN A 13 5.47 -7.21 18.07
CA ASN A 13 6.65 -6.70 18.76
C ASN A 13 7.63 -6.03 17.78
N ARG A 14 8.63 -5.28 18.29
CA ARG A 14 9.59 -4.54 17.45
C ARG A 14 10.32 -5.42 16.43
N ALA A 15 10.66 -6.66 16.80
CA ALA A 15 11.33 -7.58 15.90
C ALA A 15 10.41 -8.05 14.77
N GLN A 16 9.11 -8.21 15.03
CA GLN A 16 8.09 -8.56 14.04
C GLN A 16 7.78 -7.36 13.12
N GLN A 17 7.71 -6.15 13.66
CA GLN A 17 7.50 -4.94 12.86
C GLN A 17 8.65 -4.70 11.87
N ARG A 18 9.90 -4.94 12.29
CA ARG A 18 11.08 -4.84 11.41
C ARG A 18 11.11 -5.88 10.27
N LYS A 19 10.30 -6.93 10.37
CA LYS A 19 10.16 -7.97 9.34
C LYS A 19 8.99 -7.69 8.38
N ILE A 20 8.24 -6.61 8.59
CA ILE A 20 7.23 -6.17 7.63
C ILE A 20 7.99 -5.66 6.39
N ASN A 21 8.05 -6.50 5.36
CA ASN A 21 8.52 -6.13 4.04
C ASN A 21 7.30 -5.66 3.25
N GLY A 22 7.11 -4.36 3.13
CA GLY A 22 6.00 -3.76 2.41
C GLY A 22 6.05 -2.23 2.51
N GLY A 23 5.56 -1.56 1.47
CA GLY A 23 5.70 -0.11 1.32
C GLY A 23 7.11 0.26 0.87
N GLY A 24 7.36 0.21 -0.45
CA GLY A 24 8.56 0.80 -1.02
C GLY A 24 8.51 2.34 -0.92
N PRO A 25 9.65 3.02 -1.10
CA PRO A 25 9.65 4.49 -1.13
C PRO A 25 8.91 4.98 -2.38
N CYS A 26 7.77 5.62 -2.18
CA CYS A 26 7.08 6.38 -3.24
C CYS A 26 7.60 7.82 -3.35
N SER A 27 8.82 8.09 -2.85
CA SER A 27 9.36 9.45 -2.74
C SER A 27 9.57 10.16 -4.09
N GLY A 28 9.70 9.40 -5.19
CA GLY A 28 9.75 9.93 -6.55
C GLY A 28 8.39 10.02 -7.26
N TYR A 29 7.34 9.45 -6.67
CA TYR A 29 6.01 9.42 -7.27
C TYR A 29 5.23 10.71 -6.93
N THR A 30 4.87 11.47 -7.96
CA THR A 30 4.12 12.73 -7.83
C THR A 30 2.73 12.66 -8.48
N GLY A 31 2.32 11.46 -8.92
CA GLY A 31 1.05 11.22 -9.59
C GLY A 31 -0.13 10.95 -8.65
N PRO A 32 -1.31 10.67 -9.22
CA PRO A 32 -2.51 10.35 -8.46
C PRO A 32 -2.40 9.00 -7.74
N ILE A 33 -2.89 8.93 -6.50
CA ILE A 33 -2.87 7.68 -5.71
C ILE A 33 -3.88 6.67 -6.23
N VAL A 34 -5.06 7.11 -6.68
CA VAL A 34 -6.09 6.20 -7.22
C VAL A 34 -6.12 6.34 -8.72
N VAL A 35 -5.97 5.23 -9.44
CA VAL A 35 -5.82 5.21 -10.89
C VAL A 35 -6.74 4.18 -11.55
N SER A 36 -7.06 4.42 -12.82
CA SER A 36 -7.71 3.44 -13.69
C SER A 36 -6.78 2.28 -14.07
N CYS A 37 -7.32 1.18 -14.62
CA CYS A 37 -6.50 0.06 -15.11
C CYS A 37 -5.46 0.50 -16.15
N SER A 38 -5.85 1.37 -17.09
CA SER A 38 -4.96 1.87 -18.15
C SER A 38 -3.82 2.71 -17.60
N GLU A 39 -4.10 3.55 -16.61
CA GLU A 39 -3.07 4.37 -15.94
C GLU A 39 -2.13 3.48 -15.12
N TYR A 40 -2.65 2.44 -14.46
CA TYR A 40 -1.84 1.46 -13.74
C TYR A 40 -0.87 0.71 -14.67
N GLU A 41 -1.32 0.30 -15.85
CA GLU A 41 -0.45 -0.39 -16.82
C GLU A 41 0.60 0.51 -17.46
N ALA A 42 0.33 1.81 -17.55
CA ALA A 42 1.29 2.80 -18.03
C ALA A 42 2.35 3.18 -16.97
N LEU A 43 2.16 2.82 -15.70
CA LEU A 43 3.12 3.16 -14.65
C LEU A 43 4.41 2.34 -14.76
N PRO A 44 5.57 2.98 -14.50
CA PRO A 44 6.80 2.25 -14.25
C PRO A 44 6.62 1.20 -13.15
N PRO A 45 7.23 0.00 -13.27
CA PRO A 45 7.10 -1.08 -12.28
C PRO A 45 7.40 -0.64 -10.84
N GLU A 46 8.35 0.27 -10.67
CA GLU A 46 8.75 0.85 -9.39
C GLU A 46 7.70 1.78 -8.76
N TYR A 47 6.64 2.16 -9.49
CA TYR A 47 5.53 2.96 -8.96
C TYR A 47 4.21 2.21 -8.93
N LYS A 48 4.13 0.99 -9.47
CA LYS A 48 2.91 0.17 -9.40
C LYS A 48 2.47 -0.11 -7.96
N PHE A 49 3.40 -0.19 -7.01
CA PHE A 49 3.07 -0.35 -5.58
C PHE A 49 2.65 0.96 -4.88
N CYS A 50 2.74 2.12 -5.55
CA CYS A 50 2.44 3.44 -5.00
C CYS A 50 1.01 3.90 -5.25
N VAL A 51 0.24 3.12 -6.01
CA VAL A 51 -1.12 3.48 -6.42
C VAL A 51 -2.12 2.40 -6.01
N MET A 52 -3.39 2.81 -5.94
CA MET A 52 -4.55 1.97 -5.73
C MET A 52 -5.28 1.82 -7.06
N VAL A 53 -5.56 0.58 -7.44
CA VAL A 53 -6.26 0.22 -8.68
C VAL A 53 -7.29 -0.87 -8.37
N SER A 54 -8.35 -0.97 -9.18
CA SER A 54 -9.36 -2.02 -9.02
C SER A 54 -8.75 -3.41 -9.17
N VAL A 55 -9.24 -4.38 -8.39
CA VAL A 55 -8.84 -5.80 -8.50
C VAL A 55 -9.23 -6.41 -9.84
N GLU A 56 -10.24 -5.85 -10.52
CA GLU A 56 -10.71 -6.29 -11.84
C GLU A 56 -9.67 -6.03 -12.94
N CYS A 57 -8.68 -5.18 -12.69
CA CYS A 57 -7.61 -4.91 -13.64
C CYS A 57 -6.60 -6.07 -13.76
N PHE A 58 -6.68 -7.07 -12.88
CA PHE A 58 -5.82 -8.25 -12.91
C PHE A 58 -6.62 -9.46 -13.39
N PRO A 59 -6.24 -10.09 -14.53
CA PRO A 59 -6.88 -11.34 -14.95
C PRO A 59 -6.64 -12.42 -13.89
N ILE A 60 -7.71 -13.17 -13.58
CA ILE A 60 -7.73 -14.29 -12.63
C ILE A 60 -7.10 -15.54 -13.27
#